data_AF-A0A3N9UUC6-F1
#
_entry.id   AF-A0A3N9UUC6-F1
#
_cell.length_a   1.000
_cell.length_b   1.000
_cell.length_c   1.000
_cell.angle_alpha   90.00
_cell.angle_beta   90.00
_cell.angle_gamma   90.00
#
_symmetry.space_group_name_H-M   'P 1'
#
loop_
_entity.id
_entity.type
_entity.pdbx_description
1 polymer ?
#
loop_
_entity_poly.entity_id
_entity_poly.type
_entity_poly.pdbx_seq_one_letter_code
_entity_poly.pdbx_strand_id
1 'polypeptide(L)'
;MPEILREHFQLKETIVTISAREQCHIETAKRSIREQRKLLEDFIRTDPFFMITLEPYDLQADDEDCAPEIVKQMIRCSATFGIGPMAAVAGVIAKYAVQAMMEAGAAYAVVDNGGDISLLNDEPIVVGIYAGASPIRDL
;
A
#
# COMPACT_ATOMS: atom_id res chain seq x y z
N MET A 1 11.38 9.69 -23.93
CA MET A 1 10.68 9.45 -22.66
C MET A 1 11.65 9.80 -21.55
N PRO A 2 11.25 10.56 -20.51
CA PRO A 2 12.10 10.76 -19.35
C PRO A 2 12.45 9.40 -18.75
N GLU A 3 13.68 9.27 -18.24
CA GLU A 3 14.15 8.04 -17.62
C GLU A 3 13.31 7.74 -16.37
N ILE A 4 12.72 6.54 -16.30
CA ILE A 4 11.99 6.09 -15.12
C ILE A 4 13.00 5.40 -14.21
N LEU A 5 13.23 6.00 -13.05
CA LEU A 5 14.02 5.41 -11.99
C LEU A 5 13.22 4.29 -11.34
N ARG A 6 13.88 3.18 -11.04
CA ARG A 6 13.28 2.04 -10.35
C ARG A 6 14.20 1.56 -9.24
N GLU A 7 13.65 1.38 -8.06
CA GLU A 7 14.39 0.88 -6.90
C GLU A 7 13.63 -0.21 -6.15
N HIS A 8 14.38 -1.20 -5.68
CA HIS A 8 13.91 -2.15 -4.69
C HIS A 8 14.16 -1.59 -3.29
N PHE A 9 13.13 -1.63 -2.44
CA PHE A 9 13.21 -1.21 -1.05
C PHE A 9 12.61 -2.29 -0.15
N GLN A 10 13.34 -2.65 0.89
CA GLN A 10 12.90 -3.62 1.88
C GLN A 10 12.96 -3.02 3.29
N LEU A 11 11.87 -3.22 4.03
CA LEU A 11 11.77 -2.91 5.45
C LEU A 11 11.03 -4.07 6.14
N LYS A 12 11.79 -4.93 6.82
CA LYS A 12 11.28 -6.19 7.39
C LYS A 12 10.56 -7.02 6.31
N GLU A 13 9.28 -7.32 6.48
CA GLU A 13 8.44 -8.08 5.54
C GLU A 13 7.86 -7.21 4.41
N THR A 14 7.98 -5.88 4.47
CA THR A 14 7.54 -5.00 3.39
C THR A 14 8.65 -4.93 2.34
N ILE A 15 8.44 -5.56 1.18
CA ILE A 15 9.37 -5.59 0.06
C ILE A 15 8.65 -4.97 -1.13
N VAL A 16 9.13 -3.81 -1.58
CA VAL A 16 8.49 -3.04 -2.64
C VAL A 16 9.45 -2.75 -3.79
N THR A 17 8.87 -2.63 -4.98
CA THR A 17 9.51 -1.99 -6.13
C THR A 17 8.86 -0.63 -6.36
N ILE A 18 9.64 0.44 -6.28
CA ILE A 18 9.17 1.82 -6.43
C ILE A 18 9.70 2.33 -7.77
N SER A 19 8.83 2.92 -8.59
CA SER A 19 9.23 3.59 -9.83
C SER A 19 8.74 5.04 -9.87
N ALA A 20 9.62 5.98 -10.20
CA ALA A 20 9.31 7.41 -10.33
C ALA A 20 10.26 8.10 -11.32
N ARG A 21 9.94 9.33 -11.74
CA ARG A 21 10.82 10.12 -12.64
C ARG A 21 11.93 10.88 -11.90
N GLU A 22 11.77 11.08 -10.59
CA GLU A 22 12.73 11.84 -9.77
C GLU A 22 13.05 11.09 -8.48
N GLN A 23 14.32 11.14 -8.07
CA GLN A 23 14.81 10.44 -6.88
C GLN A 23 14.12 10.93 -5.59
N CYS A 24 13.77 12.21 -5.52
CA CYS A 24 13.08 12.79 -4.37
C CYS A 24 11.72 12.11 -4.12
N HIS A 25 11.00 11.70 -5.17
CA HIS A 25 9.74 10.98 -5.04
C HIS A 25 9.96 9.57 -4.50
N ILE A 26 11.00 8.85 -4.94
CA ILE A 26 11.36 7.53 -4.38
C ILE A 26 11.65 7.65 -2.89
N GLU A 27 12.42 8.65 -2.46
CA GLU A 27 12.71 8.86 -1.04
C GLU A 27 11.46 9.22 -0.22
N THR A 28 10.54 10.01 -0.78
CA THR A 28 9.25 10.31 -0.17
C THR A 28 8.41 9.04 0.01
N ALA A 29 8.37 8.15 -0.99
CA ALA A 29 7.68 6.86 -0.87
C ALA A 29 8.29 5.99 0.24
N LYS A 30 9.62 5.86 0.29
CA LYS A 30 10.30 5.10 1.36
C LYS A 30 10.04 5.70 2.75
N ARG A 31 9.91 7.02 2.88
CA ARG A 31 9.55 7.67 4.14
C ARG A 31 8.11 7.33 4.54
N SER A 32 7.17 7.49 3.62
CA SER A 32 5.75 7.13 3.83
C SER A 32 5.61 5.68 4.26
N ILE A 33 6.28 4.74 3.59
CA ILE A 33 6.25 3.30 3.97
C ILE A 33 6.73 3.08 5.40
N ARG A 34 7.84 3.72 5.82
CA ARG A 34 8.34 3.62 7.21
C ARG A 34 7.34 4.16 8.21
N GLU A 35 6.74 5.31 7.93
CA GLU A 35 5.76 5.97 8.80
C GLU A 35 4.49 5.13 8.94
N GLN A 36 3.88 4.73 7.82
CA GLN A 36 2.67 3.92 7.81
C GLN A 36 2.87 2.58 8.50
N ARG A 37 4.00 1.92 8.24
CA ARG A 37 4.33 0.67 8.92
C ARG A 37 4.49 0.87 10.44
N LYS A 38 5.15 1.95 10.86
CA LYS A 38 5.29 2.27 12.29
C LYS A 38 3.93 2.49 12.94
N LEU A 39 3.05 3.29 12.33
CA LEU A 39 1.70 3.55 12.84
C LEU A 39 0.88 2.26 13.00
N LEU A 40 0.96 1.37 12.01
CA LEU A 40 0.31 0.07 12.06
C LEU A 40 0.89 -0.84 13.16
N GLU A 41 2.22 -0.93 13.26
CA GLU A 41 2.89 -1.73 14.30
C GLU A 41 2.63 -1.20 15.72
N ASP A 42 2.50 0.13 15.88
CA ASP A 42 2.14 0.77 17.15
C ASP A 42 0.69 0.45 17.52
N PHE A 43 -0.24 0.48 16.54
CA PHE A 43 -1.64 0.10 16.78
C PHE A 43 -1.79 -1.38 17.15
N ILE A 44 -1.16 -2.29 16.39
CA ILE A 44 -1.18 -3.74 16.67
C ILE A 44 -0.59 -4.06 18.05
N ARG A 45 0.36 -3.26 18.55
CA ARG A 45 0.88 -3.44 19.91
C ARG A 45 -0.15 -3.11 20.99
N THR A 46 -1.03 -2.16 20.74
CA THR A 46 -2.13 -1.79 21.64
C THR A 46 -3.29 -2.78 21.53
N ASP A 47 -3.63 -3.19 20.30
CA ASP A 47 -4.62 -4.24 20.06
C ASP A 47 -4.08 -5.35 19.12
N PRO A 48 -3.52 -6.43 19.70
CA PRO A 48 -3.01 -7.56 18.94
C PRO A 48 -4.10 -8.34 18.17
N PHE A 49 -5.37 -8.21 18.54
CA PHE A 49 -6.47 -8.91 17.86
C PHE A 49 -6.60 -8.45 16.40
N PHE A 50 -6.30 -7.17 16.12
CA PHE A 50 -6.29 -6.61 14.77
C PHE A 50 -5.45 -7.41 13.77
N MET A 51 -4.32 -7.98 14.23
CA MET A 51 -3.40 -8.72 13.37
C MET A 51 -3.92 -10.11 12.96
N ILE A 52 -4.76 -10.72 13.79
CA ILE A 52 -5.15 -12.14 13.65
C ILE A 52 -6.60 -12.33 13.21
N THR A 53 -7.45 -11.30 13.31
CA THR A 53 -8.84 -11.43 12.89
C THR A 53 -8.95 -11.70 11.39
N LEU A 54 -9.81 -12.66 11.05
CA LEU A 54 -10.17 -12.98 9.66
C LEU A 54 -11.53 -12.38 9.26
N GLU A 55 -12.23 -11.78 10.23
CA GLU A 55 -13.53 -11.13 10.07
C GLU A 55 -13.37 -9.61 10.14
N PRO A 56 -14.35 -8.83 9.63
CA PRO A 56 -14.34 -7.38 9.76
C PRO A 56 -14.05 -6.95 11.19
N TYR A 57 -13.26 -5.90 11.33
CA TYR A 57 -12.83 -5.38 12.62
C TYR A 57 -13.61 -4.10 12.93
N ASP A 58 -14.31 -4.09 14.06
CA ASP A 58 -15.00 -2.92 14.56
C ASP A 58 -14.11 -2.16 15.55
N LEU A 59 -13.77 -0.91 15.23
CA LEU A 59 -13.15 -0.01 16.20
C LEU A 59 -14.18 0.31 17.29
N GLN A 60 -13.74 0.28 18.55
CA GLN A 60 -14.57 0.81 19.63
C GLN A 60 -14.73 2.33 19.44
N ALA A 61 -15.87 2.88 19.86
CA ALA A 61 -16.20 4.29 19.63
C ALA A 61 -15.13 5.26 20.18
N ASP A 62 -14.52 4.93 21.32
CA ASP A 62 -13.46 5.73 21.93
C ASP A 62 -12.12 5.65 21.15
N ASP A 63 -11.90 4.57 20.40
CA ASP A 63 -10.70 4.34 19.59
C ASP A 63 -10.84 4.90 18.16
N GLU A 64 -12.07 5.18 17.70
CA GLU A 64 -12.30 5.64 16.33
C GLU A 64 -11.65 7.00 16.06
N ASP A 65 -11.63 7.94 17.00
CA ASP A 65 -10.95 9.22 16.80
C ASP A 65 -9.42 9.10 16.90
N CYS A 66 -8.92 8.15 17.69
CA CYS A 66 -7.50 8.00 17.99
C CYS A 66 -6.76 7.07 17.02
N ALA A 67 -7.47 6.17 16.32
CA ALA A 67 -6.85 5.22 15.41
C ALA A 67 -6.16 5.93 14.23
N PRO A 68 -4.94 5.49 13.85
CA PRO A 68 -4.23 6.08 12.73
C PRO A 68 -4.96 5.81 11.41
N GLU A 69 -4.83 6.72 10.45
CA GLU A 69 -5.62 6.66 9.20
C GLU A 69 -5.37 5.37 8.40
N ILE A 70 -4.16 4.80 8.43
CA ILE A 70 -3.89 3.49 7.81
C ILE A 70 -4.77 2.38 8.37
N VAL A 71 -5.01 2.35 9.68
CA VAL A 71 -5.85 1.35 10.34
C VAL A 71 -7.30 1.52 9.89
N LYS A 72 -7.80 2.75 9.93
CA LYS A 72 -9.15 3.10 9.45
C LYS A 72 -9.35 2.70 7.99
N GLN A 73 -8.35 2.99 7.15
CA GLN A 73 -8.38 2.66 5.74
C GLN A 73 -8.41 1.14 5.51
N MET A 74 -7.59 0.37 6.25
CA MET A 74 -7.58 -1.10 6.18
C MET A 74 -8.94 -1.68 6.60
N ILE A 75 -9.55 -1.18 7.67
CA ILE A 75 -10.89 -1.59 8.13
C ILE A 75 -11.93 -1.34 7.04
N ARG A 76 -12.00 -0.11 6.51
CA ARG A 76 -12.99 0.25 5.48
C ARG A 76 -12.85 -0.59 4.21
N CYS A 77 -11.61 -0.82 3.74
CA CYS A 77 -11.36 -1.62 2.54
C CYS A 77 -11.75 -3.10 2.74
N SER A 78 -11.36 -3.69 3.86
CA SER A 78 -11.61 -5.12 4.13
C SER A 78 -13.08 -5.43 4.47
N ALA A 79 -13.77 -4.53 5.19
CA ALA A 79 -15.17 -4.70 5.56
C ALA A 79 -16.11 -4.87 4.36
N THR A 80 -15.80 -4.22 3.23
CA THR A 80 -16.57 -4.35 1.98
C THR A 80 -16.63 -5.79 1.45
N PHE A 81 -15.63 -6.61 1.80
CA PHE A 81 -15.52 -8.02 1.41
C PHE A 81 -15.82 -8.99 2.55
N GLY A 82 -16.15 -8.49 3.75
CA GLY A 82 -16.42 -9.34 4.92
C GLY A 82 -15.18 -10.07 5.45
N ILE A 83 -13.98 -9.49 5.31
CA ILE A 83 -12.70 -10.09 5.72
C ILE A 83 -11.94 -9.20 6.70
N GLY A 84 -10.92 -9.76 7.33
CA GLY A 84 -10.08 -9.05 8.29
C GLY A 84 -9.17 -7.96 7.68
N PRO A 85 -8.79 -6.92 8.45
CA PRO A 85 -8.04 -5.77 7.95
C PRO A 85 -6.66 -6.08 7.36
N MET A 86 -5.99 -7.09 7.91
CA MET A 86 -4.65 -7.48 7.44
C MET A 86 -4.65 -7.97 5.99
N ALA A 87 -5.79 -8.40 5.44
CA ALA A 87 -5.92 -8.76 4.03
C ALA A 87 -5.69 -7.56 3.07
N ALA A 88 -5.83 -6.32 3.55
CA ALA A 88 -5.64 -5.11 2.75
C ALA A 88 -4.25 -4.45 2.93
N VAL A 89 -3.38 -5.02 3.78
CA VAL A 89 -2.17 -4.32 4.26
C VAL A 89 -1.22 -3.89 3.14
N ALA A 90 -0.95 -4.77 2.17
CA ALA A 90 0.05 -4.52 1.14
C ALA A 90 -0.41 -3.40 0.18
N GLY A 91 -1.64 -3.49 -0.31
CA GLY A 91 -2.26 -2.46 -1.14
C GLY A 91 -2.44 -1.12 -0.45
N VAL A 92 -2.82 -1.09 0.85
CA VAL A 92 -2.96 0.17 1.59
C VAL A 92 -1.60 0.86 1.77
N ILE A 93 -0.54 0.11 2.10
CA ILE A 93 0.82 0.68 2.17
C ILE A 93 1.26 1.24 0.80
N ALA A 94 1.02 0.49 -0.29
CA ALA A 94 1.33 0.96 -1.64
C ALA A 94 0.56 2.23 -2.00
N LYS A 95 -0.73 2.32 -1.62
CA LYS A 95 -1.57 3.51 -1.80
C LYS A 95 -0.96 4.74 -1.11
N TYR A 96 -0.60 4.65 0.17
CA TYR A 96 -0.01 5.79 0.89
C TYR A 96 1.36 6.21 0.35
N ALA A 97 2.14 5.25 -0.16
CA ALA A 97 3.43 5.56 -0.78
C ALA A 97 3.24 6.36 -2.08
N VAL A 98 2.28 5.97 -2.93
CA VAL A 98 1.92 6.73 -4.15
C VAL A 98 1.29 8.07 -3.83
N GLN A 99 0.39 8.13 -2.85
CA GLN A 99 -0.24 9.37 -2.43
C GLN A 99 0.80 10.37 -1.90
N ALA A 100 1.78 9.91 -1.11
CA ALA A 100 2.87 10.77 -0.65
C ALA A 100 3.74 11.30 -1.81
N MET A 101 4.00 10.48 -2.83
CA MET A 101 4.69 10.94 -4.04
C MET A 101 3.86 11.98 -4.81
N MET A 102 2.55 11.75 -4.95
CA MET A 102 1.62 12.68 -5.59
C MET A 102 1.60 14.04 -4.88
N GLU A 103 1.50 14.03 -3.55
CA GLU A 103 1.53 15.23 -2.70
C GLU A 103 2.87 15.97 -2.79
N ALA A 104 3.95 15.25 -3.07
CA ALA A 104 5.27 15.83 -3.36
C ALA A 104 5.44 16.36 -4.79
N GLY A 105 4.43 16.24 -5.65
CA GLY A 105 4.43 16.78 -7.01
C GLY A 105 4.75 15.77 -8.12
N ALA A 106 4.80 14.47 -7.82
CA ALA A 106 5.03 13.45 -8.84
C ALA A 106 3.86 13.40 -9.83
N ALA A 107 4.16 13.41 -11.14
CA ALA A 107 3.20 13.08 -12.20
C ALA A 107 3.22 11.59 -12.59
N TYR A 108 4.25 10.87 -12.15
CA TYR A 108 4.44 9.44 -12.37
C TYR A 108 4.99 8.79 -11.10
N ALA A 109 4.28 7.80 -10.59
CA ALA A 109 4.61 7.05 -9.39
C ALA A 109 3.99 5.65 -9.45
N VAL A 110 4.79 4.61 -9.28
CA VAL A 110 4.31 3.22 -9.18
C VAL A 110 4.94 2.57 -7.96
N VAL A 111 4.12 1.91 -7.14
CA VAL A 111 4.58 1.09 -6.01
C VAL A 111 3.97 -0.29 -6.14
N ASP A 112 4.82 -1.27 -6.38
CA ASP A 112 4.50 -2.69 -6.40
C ASP A 112 4.93 -3.29 -5.05
N ASN A 113 3.98 -3.77 -4.27
CA ASN A 113 4.18 -4.41 -2.97
C ASN A 113 3.76 -5.88 -3.03
N GLY A 114 4.44 -6.66 -3.88
CA GLY A 114 4.21 -8.08 -4.04
C GLY A 114 3.05 -8.36 -5.00
N GLY A 115 1.86 -8.63 -4.46
CA GLY A 115 0.66 -8.86 -5.28
C GLY A 115 -0.14 -7.60 -5.58
N ASP A 116 0.13 -6.51 -4.85
CA ASP A 116 -0.65 -5.27 -4.91
C ASP A 116 0.15 -4.14 -5.54
N ILE A 117 -0.47 -3.45 -6.51
CA ILE A 117 0.15 -2.32 -7.21
C ILE A 117 -0.73 -1.08 -7.03
N SER A 118 -0.10 0.02 -6.62
CA SER A 118 -0.68 1.37 -6.64
C SER A 118 0.07 2.20 -7.67
N LEU A 119 -0.65 3.04 -8.42
CA LEU A 119 -0.06 3.86 -9.48
C LEU A 119 -0.73 5.23 -9.63
N LEU A 120 0.09 6.18 -10.05
CA LEU A 120 -0.25 7.50 -10.57
C LEU A 120 0.53 7.68 -11.87
N ASN A 121 -0.15 8.02 -12.96
CA ASN A 121 0.46 8.08 -14.28
C ASN A 121 -0.17 9.17 -15.16
N ASP A 122 0.64 9.77 -16.01
CA ASP A 122 0.26 10.71 -17.07
C ASP A 122 0.42 10.10 -18.48
N GLU A 123 0.86 8.84 -18.56
CA GLU A 123 1.04 8.07 -19.78
C GLU A 123 0.63 6.59 -19.59
N PRO A 124 0.27 5.85 -20.66
CA PRO A 124 -0.11 4.44 -20.54
C PRO A 124 0.97 3.57 -19.87
N ILE A 125 0.57 2.72 -18.92
CA ILE A 125 1.41 1.72 -18.27
C ILE A 125 0.83 0.33 -18.54
N VAL A 126 1.70 -0.64 -18.80
CA VAL A 126 1.33 -2.06 -18.92
C VAL A 126 1.56 -2.74 -17.57
N VAL A 127 0.49 -3.25 -16.96
CA VAL A 127 0.55 -4.08 -15.75
C VAL A 127 0.40 -5.54 -16.18
N GLY A 128 1.49 -6.31 -16.08
CA GLY A 128 1.49 -7.71 -16.47
C GLY A 128 0.83 -8.59 -15.41
N ILE A 129 -0.12 -9.43 -15.82
CA ILE A 129 -0.74 -10.45 -14.97
C ILE A 129 -0.35 -11.82 -15.53
N TYR A 130 0.36 -12.62 -14.73
CA TYR A 130 0.70 -13.98 -15.12
C TYR A 130 -0.47 -14.94 -14.83
N ALA A 131 -1.17 -15.36 -15.88
CA ALA A 131 -2.36 -16.20 -15.77
C ALA A 131 -2.07 -17.73 -15.78
N GLY A 132 -0.80 -18.15 -15.90
CA GLY A 132 -0.42 -19.57 -15.93
C GLY A 132 -1.22 -20.37 -16.95
N ALA A 133 -1.77 -21.52 -16.54
CA ALA A 133 -2.60 -22.41 -17.37
C ALA A 133 -4.05 -21.92 -17.61
N SER A 134 -4.42 -20.73 -17.13
CA SER A 134 -5.76 -20.17 -17.32
C SER A 134 -6.12 -20.08 -18.82
N PRO A 135 -7.40 -20.31 -19.19
CA PRO A 135 -7.88 -20.01 -20.54
C PRO A 135 -7.95 -18.50 -20.83
N ILE A 136 -7.87 -17.64 -19.81
CA ILE A 136 -7.79 -16.18 -19.95
C ILE A 136 -6.32 -15.80 -20.06
N ARG A 137 -5.87 -15.40 -21.25
CA ARG A 137 -4.48 -15.03 -21.60
C ARG A 137 -4.47 -13.88 -22.60
N ASP A 138 -3.35 -13.16 -22.68
CA ASP A 138 -3.06 -12.14 -23.69
C ASP A 138 -4.13 -11.03 -23.82
N LEU A 139 -4.63 -10.54 -22.68
CA LEU A 139 -5.56 -9.39 -22.58
C LEU A 139 -4.84 -8.04 -22.75
#